data_AF-A0A1C0V8C6-F1
#
_entry.id   AF-A0A1C0V8C6-F1
#
_cell.length_a   1.000
_cell.length_b   1.000
_cell.length_c   1.000
_cell.angle_alpha   90.00
_cell.angle_beta   90.00
_cell.angle_gamma   90.00
#
_symmetry.space_group_name_H-M   'P 1'
#
loop_
_entity.id
_entity.type
_entity.pdbx_description
1 polymer ?
#
loop_
_entity_poly.entity_id
_entity_poly.type
_entity_poly.pdbx_seq_one_letter_code
_entity_poly.pdbx_strand_id
1 'polypeptide(L)'
;MAQPTFITVDPSATVQELIARFESETGRTLFPGQYERLLINLIGYQALLLKTAIQDTGEQNLVEFARGVNLENLGRLLGVERLPAQSARTTLLLTLASTAPVPVSIPAGLRVAATDGPVFSTAVARVIPMGGSTAVIPAVAVEPGPAANGYAPGTVIEVIDPLPSGLGYSITNQTATDGGAEIEDDENLRERIILVPESFSNAGSAGAYEFWARSASQDVIDAAVRGVSLDATLDPDGPTPGEVWIYPLSRSGLPSEEVKALVAASVSAERVRPLTDWAQIKNPERIPFGIEVAIVLATGADAPTVQGGVESALTALAAEWRSRLGQRVTASQIICAAQDVPGVVSVGLVSPASDLVLDRWEWADCTGVVVGAG
;
A
#
# COMPACT_ATOMS: atom_id res chain seq x y z
N MET A 1 -15.29 4.51 10.99
CA MET A 1 -16.63 4.95 11.45
C MET A 1 -17.27 3.85 12.29
N ALA A 2 -18.35 4.12 13.04
CA ALA A 2 -19.06 3.07 13.76
C ALA A 2 -19.77 2.11 12.78
N GLN A 3 -19.76 0.81 13.09
CA GLN A 3 -20.43 -0.22 12.29
C GLN A 3 -21.96 0.00 12.35
N PRO A 4 -22.66 0.08 11.20
CA PRO A 4 -24.10 0.31 11.17
C PRO A 4 -24.84 -0.92 11.66
N THR A 5 -25.93 -0.71 12.42
CA THR A 5 -26.83 -1.81 12.85
C THR A 5 -28.06 -1.84 11.95
N PHE A 6 -28.16 -2.84 11.08
CA PHE A 6 -29.34 -3.10 10.24
C PHE A 6 -30.39 -3.94 10.97
N ILE A 7 -29.94 -4.86 11.82
CA ILE A 7 -30.79 -5.68 12.68
C ILE A 7 -30.11 -5.94 14.01
N THR A 8 -30.85 -5.83 15.11
CA THR A 8 -30.31 -6.11 16.44
C THR A 8 -30.11 -7.62 16.63
N VAL A 9 -28.86 -8.01 16.88
CA VAL A 9 -28.46 -9.40 17.13
C VAL A 9 -28.26 -9.59 18.63
N ASP A 10 -29.33 -9.95 19.35
CA ASP A 10 -29.27 -10.31 20.77
C ASP A 10 -29.86 -11.72 20.99
N PRO A 11 -29.03 -12.72 21.30
CA PRO A 11 -29.47 -14.09 21.56
C PRO A 11 -30.43 -14.18 22.75
N SER A 12 -30.12 -13.47 23.83
CA SER A 12 -30.86 -13.57 25.10
C SER A 12 -32.23 -12.93 24.96
N ALA A 13 -32.29 -11.73 24.36
CA ALA A 13 -33.55 -11.06 24.08
C ALA A 13 -34.44 -11.86 23.12
N THR A 14 -33.85 -12.43 22.05
CA THR A 14 -34.61 -13.24 21.08
C THR A 14 -35.22 -14.49 21.75
N VAL A 15 -34.46 -15.18 22.60
CA VAL A 15 -34.97 -16.35 23.33
C VAL A 15 -36.05 -15.92 24.34
N GLN A 16 -35.84 -14.82 25.07
CA GLN A 16 -36.84 -14.28 26.01
C GLN A 16 -38.14 -13.90 25.32
N GLU A 17 -38.08 -13.28 24.14
CA GLU A 17 -39.25 -12.96 23.33
C GLU A 17 -40.03 -14.22 22.95
N LEU A 18 -39.34 -15.27 22.50
CA LEU A 18 -39.98 -16.55 22.13
C LEU A 18 -40.62 -17.23 23.34
N ILE A 19 -39.99 -17.17 24.51
CA ILE A 19 -40.55 -17.70 25.76
C ILE A 19 -41.80 -16.91 26.14
N ALA A 20 -41.70 -15.58 26.20
CA ALA A 20 -42.82 -14.71 26.57
C ALA A 20 -44.02 -14.93 25.63
N ARG A 21 -43.75 -15.09 24.33
CA ARG A 21 -44.78 -15.43 23.35
C ARG A 21 -45.44 -16.78 23.65
N PHE A 22 -44.65 -17.84 23.87
CA PHE A 22 -45.17 -19.16 24.22
C PHE A 22 -46.03 -19.11 25.50
N GLU A 23 -45.56 -18.43 26.55
CA GLU A 23 -46.29 -18.32 27.81
C GLU A 23 -47.61 -17.54 27.63
N SER A 24 -47.60 -16.49 26.79
CA SER A 24 -48.81 -15.71 26.50
C SER A 24 -49.86 -16.49 25.69
N GLU A 25 -49.43 -17.31 24.73
CA GLU A 25 -50.33 -18.07 23.85
C GLU A 25 -50.88 -19.33 24.54
N THR A 26 -50.10 -19.93 25.45
CA THR A 26 -50.49 -21.18 26.14
C THR A 26 -51.02 -20.99 27.56
N GLY A 27 -50.76 -19.83 28.17
CA GLY A 27 -51.08 -19.56 29.58
C GLY A 27 -50.24 -20.36 30.59
N ARG A 28 -49.16 -21.02 30.15
CA ARG A 28 -48.29 -21.87 30.98
C ARG A 28 -46.91 -21.26 31.12
N THR A 29 -46.37 -21.25 32.33
CA THR A 29 -44.97 -20.87 32.59
C THR A 29 -44.00 -21.96 32.11
N LEU A 30 -42.93 -21.56 31.42
CA LEU A 30 -41.98 -22.46 30.77
C LEU A 30 -40.67 -22.56 31.55
N PHE A 31 -40.29 -23.78 31.96
CA PHE A 31 -39.10 -24.03 32.78
C PHE A 31 -37.89 -24.51 31.94
N PRO A 32 -36.64 -24.28 32.39
CA PRO A 32 -35.42 -24.58 31.63
C PRO A 32 -35.27 -26.02 31.10
N GLY A 33 -35.74 -27.02 31.86
CA GLY A 33 -35.58 -28.44 31.53
C GLY A 33 -36.70 -29.05 30.69
N GLN A 34 -37.70 -28.27 30.28
CA GLN A 34 -38.84 -28.78 29.51
C GLN A 34 -38.48 -28.94 28.02
N TYR A 35 -39.09 -29.92 27.36
CA TYR A 35 -38.85 -30.20 25.93
C TYR A 35 -39.16 -28.98 25.06
N GLU A 36 -40.24 -28.26 25.36
CA GLU A 36 -40.64 -27.03 24.67
C GLU A 36 -39.58 -25.94 24.81
N ARG A 37 -38.88 -25.87 25.96
CA ARG A 37 -37.79 -24.91 26.16
C ARG A 37 -36.56 -25.25 25.34
N LEU A 38 -36.20 -26.53 25.23
CA LEU A 38 -35.11 -26.96 24.36
C LEU A 38 -35.43 -26.64 22.88
N LEU A 39 -36.68 -26.83 22.47
CA LEU A 39 -37.12 -26.49 21.11
C LEU A 39 -37.07 -24.97 20.86
N ILE A 40 -37.52 -24.16 21.82
CA ILE A 40 -37.43 -22.68 21.72
C ILE A 40 -35.97 -22.23 21.66
N ASN A 41 -35.06 -22.84 22.43
CA ASN A 41 -33.64 -22.52 22.34
C ASN A 41 -33.07 -22.84 20.94
N LEU A 42 -33.46 -23.98 20.35
CA LEU A 42 -33.08 -24.33 18.98
C LEU A 42 -33.60 -23.30 17.96
N ILE A 43 -34.87 -22.89 18.08
CA ILE A 43 -35.48 -21.87 17.21
C ILE A 43 -34.79 -20.52 17.40
N GLY A 44 -34.51 -20.13 18.65
CA GLY A 44 -33.81 -18.90 18.98
C GLY A 44 -32.39 -18.87 18.40
N TYR A 45 -31.68 -20.01 18.43
CA TYR A 45 -30.37 -20.13 17.79
C TYR A 45 -30.46 -20.02 16.26
N GLN A 46 -31.45 -20.65 15.62
CA GLN A 46 -31.67 -20.49 14.17
C GLN A 46 -32.02 -19.04 13.81
N ALA A 47 -32.87 -18.38 14.60
CA ALA A 47 -33.19 -16.97 14.43
C ALA A 47 -31.95 -16.07 14.61
N LEU A 48 -31.08 -16.39 15.57
CA LEU A 48 -29.81 -15.68 15.76
C LEU A 48 -28.90 -15.78 14.54
N LEU A 49 -28.71 -16.99 14.00
CA LEU A 49 -27.91 -17.20 12.79
C LEU A 49 -28.47 -16.41 11.61
N LEU A 50 -29.81 -16.42 11.44
CA LEU A 50 -30.46 -15.66 10.38
C LEU A 50 -30.28 -14.14 10.57
N LYS A 51 -30.48 -13.61 11.78
CA LYS A 51 -30.27 -12.18 12.07
C LYS A 51 -28.82 -11.77 11.83
N THR A 52 -27.86 -12.63 12.20
CA THR A 52 -26.44 -12.42 11.94
C THR A 52 -26.15 -12.37 10.45
N ALA A 53 -26.71 -13.30 9.66
CA ALA A 53 -26.56 -13.30 8.21
C ALA A 53 -27.18 -12.06 7.56
N ILE A 54 -28.33 -11.57 8.05
CA ILE A 54 -28.96 -10.34 7.57
C ILE A 54 -28.07 -9.13 7.87
N GLN A 55 -27.53 -9.03 9.09
CA GLN A 55 -26.62 -7.95 9.49
C GLN A 55 -25.37 -7.94 8.59
N ASP A 56 -24.71 -9.09 8.42
CA ASP A 56 -23.54 -9.23 7.56
C ASP A 56 -23.87 -8.89 6.10
N THR A 57 -25.03 -9.34 5.59
CA THR A 57 -25.49 -8.97 4.25
C THR A 57 -25.67 -7.47 4.10
N GLY A 58 -26.23 -6.79 5.11
CA GLY A 58 -26.37 -5.34 5.12
C GLY A 58 -25.02 -4.64 5.03
N GLU A 59 -24.03 -5.11 5.79
CA GLU A 59 -22.66 -4.60 5.78
C GLU A 59 -21.97 -4.82 4.43
N GLN A 60 -22.15 -5.98 3.81
CA GLN A 60 -21.57 -6.28 2.50
C GLN A 60 -22.08 -5.38 1.35
N ASN A 61 -23.15 -4.61 1.56
CA ASN A 61 -23.63 -3.61 0.60
C ASN A 61 -22.96 -2.23 0.75
N LEU A 62 -22.13 -2.04 1.78
CA LEU A 62 -21.44 -0.80 2.06
C LEU A 62 -19.95 -0.98 1.78
N VAL A 63 -19.37 -0.11 0.96
CA VAL A 63 -17.95 -0.17 0.54
C VAL A 63 -17.01 -0.30 1.74
N GLU A 64 -17.29 0.44 2.82
CA GLU A 64 -16.50 0.44 4.06
C GLU A 64 -16.37 -0.96 4.70
N PHE A 65 -17.41 -1.80 4.60
CA PHE A 65 -17.49 -3.08 5.33
C PHE A 65 -17.50 -4.31 4.41
N ALA A 66 -17.68 -4.10 3.10
CA ALA A 66 -17.66 -5.17 2.11
C ALA A 66 -16.28 -5.83 2.01
N ARG A 67 -16.30 -7.12 1.68
CA ARG A 67 -15.11 -7.98 1.59
C ARG A 67 -15.16 -8.84 0.33
N GLY A 68 -13.99 -9.19 -0.20
CA GLY A 68 -13.83 -10.07 -1.36
C GLY A 68 -14.72 -9.70 -2.55
N VAL A 69 -15.48 -10.67 -3.07
CA VAL A 69 -16.30 -10.53 -4.29
C VAL A 69 -17.37 -9.44 -4.17
N ASN A 70 -17.92 -9.18 -2.97
CA ASN A 70 -18.91 -8.12 -2.79
C ASN A 70 -18.27 -6.74 -2.96
N LEU A 71 -17.08 -6.52 -2.37
CA LEU A 71 -16.31 -5.30 -2.53
C LEU A 71 -15.95 -5.06 -4.01
N GLU A 72 -15.53 -6.12 -4.70
CA GLU A 72 -15.23 -6.05 -6.14
C GLU A 72 -16.47 -5.69 -6.97
N ASN A 73 -17.64 -6.27 -6.66
CA ASN A 73 -18.88 -5.92 -7.33
C ASN A 73 -19.26 -4.45 -7.11
N LEU A 74 -19.09 -3.93 -5.89
CA LEU A 74 -19.32 -2.51 -5.59
C LEU A 74 -18.35 -1.61 -6.36
N GLY A 75 -17.06 -1.95 -6.39
CA GLY A 75 -16.05 -1.21 -7.16
C GLY A 75 -16.33 -1.21 -8.66
N ARG A 76 -16.77 -2.34 -9.20
CA ARG A 76 -17.12 -2.47 -10.62
C ARG A 76 -18.25 -1.53 -11.04
N LEU A 77 -19.19 -1.18 -10.16
CA LEU A 77 -20.23 -0.19 -10.45
C LEU A 77 -19.65 1.21 -10.74
N LEU A 78 -18.46 1.49 -10.21
CA LEU A 78 -17.72 2.73 -10.39
C LEU A 78 -16.55 2.59 -11.37
N GLY A 79 -16.41 1.44 -12.04
CA GLY A 79 -15.32 1.17 -12.97
C GLY A 79 -13.96 0.89 -12.30
N VAL A 80 -13.95 0.57 -11.01
CA VAL A 80 -12.74 0.14 -10.30
C VAL A 80 -12.70 -1.37 -10.21
N GLU A 81 -11.62 -1.93 -10.73
CA GLU A 81 -11.33 -3.36 -10.66
C GLU A 81 -10.08 -3.61 -9.79
N ARG A 82 -10.04 -4.79 -9.17
CA ARG A 82 -8.91 -5.24 -8.37
C ARG A 82 -7.68 -5.37 -9.26
N LEU A 83 -6.57 -4.78 -8.83
CA LEU A 83 -5.33 -4.90 -9.57
C LEU A 83 -4.79 -6.33 -9.48
N PRO A 84 -4.43 -6.97 -10.61
CA PRO A 84 -3.78 -8.28 -10.58
C PRO A 84 -2.35 -8.14 -10.04
N ALA A 85 -1.77 -9.30 -9.68
CA ALA A 85 -0.35 -9.37 -9.33
C ALA A 85 0.53 -8.74 -10.41
N GLN A 86 1.50 -7.93 -9.98
CA GLN A 86 2.42 -7.23 -10.86
C GLN A 86 3.77 -7.94 -10.87
N SER A 87 4.38 -8.05 -12.04
CA SER A 87 5.73 -8.58 -12.18
C SER A 87 6.78 -7.53 -11.86
N ALA A 88 7.83 -7.95 -11.16
CA ALA A 88 9.01 -7.11 -10.95
C ALA A 88 9.65 -6.72 -12.28
N ARG A 89 10.27 -5.54 -12.31
CA ARG A 89 10.88 -4.93 -13.48
C ARG A 89 12.32 -4.59 -13.18
N THR A 90 13.12 -4.56 -14.24
CA THR A 90 14.49 -4.09 -14.18
C THR A 90 14.95 -3.65 -15.56
N THR A 91 16.05 -2.92 -15.62
CA THR A 91 16.68 -2.51 -16.86
C THR A 91 17.94 -3.32 -17.10
N LEU A 92 17.96 -4.14 -18.16
CA LEU A 92 19.12 -4.93 -18.56
C LEU A 92 20.05 -4.13 -19.47
N LEU A 93 21.35 -4.29 -19.26
CA LEU A 93 22.42 -3.88 -20.16
C LEU A 93 23.03 -5.11 -20.82
N LEU A 94 22.87 -5.20 -22.13
CA LEU A 94 23.63 -6.15 -22.95
C LEU A 94 24.90 -5.48 -23.45
N THR A 95 26.04 -6.13 -23.30
CA THR A 95 27.35 -5.69 -23.79
C THR A 95 27.97 -6.77 -24.68
N LEU A 96 28.30 -6.43 -25.92
CA LEU A 96 29.03 -7.29 -26.85
C LEU A 96 30.53 -7.23 -26.55
N ALA A 97 31.23 -8.35 -26.69
CA ALA A 97 32.69 -8.44 -26.51
C ALA A 97 33.48 -7.68 -27.59
N SER A 98 32.85 -7.37 -28.71
CA SER A 98 33.38 -6.53 -29.79
C SER A 98 32.25 -5.73 -30.43
N THR A 99 32.58 -4.63 -31.11
CA THR A 99 31.59 -3.83 -31.84
C THR A 99 30.87 -4.67 -32.89
N ALA A 100 29.55 -4.51 -32.98
CA ALA A 100 28.69 -5.25 -33.89
C ALA A 100 29.13 -5.02 -35.37
N PRO A 101 29.58 -6.07 -36.10
CA PRO A 101 29.98 -5.94 -37.50
C PRO A 101 28.78 -5.82 -38.44
N VAL A 102 27.60 -6.25 -37.98
CA VAL A 102 26.28 -6.08 -38.58
C VAL A 102 25.29 -5.76 -37.46
N PRO A 103 24.12 -5.14 -37.73
CA PRO A 103 23.13 -4.89 -36.70
C PRO A 103 22.73 -6.19 -35.96
N VAL A 104 22.84 -6.19 -34.64
CA VAL A 104 22.47 -7.35 -33.80
C VAL A 104 21.08 -7.11 -33.22
N SER A 105 20.13 -7.96 -33.58
CA SER A 105 18.76 -7.90 -33.08
C SER A 105 18.62 -8.68 -31.78
N ILE A 106 18.09 -8.02 -30.75
CA ILE A 106 17.71 -8.57 -29.46
C ILE A 106 16.19 -8.71 -29.47
N PRO A 107 15.65 -9.93 -29.56
CA PRO A 107 14.21 -10.14 -29.60
C PRO A 107 13.58 -9.78 -28.24
N ALA A 108 12.33 -9.32 -28.28
CA ALA A 108 11.48 -9.38 -27.08
C ALA A 108 11.31 -10.84 -26.66
N GLY A 109 11.17 -11.11 -25.37
CA GLY A 109 11.02 -12.47 -24.86
C GLY A 109 12.32 -13.17 -24.47
N LEU A 110 13.49 -12.57 -24.72
CA LEU A 110 14.79 -13.12 -24.29
C LEU A 110 14.82 -13.29 -22.76
N ARG A 111 15.06 -14.51 -22.27
CA ARG A 111 15.08 -14.82 -20.83
C ARG A 111 16.49 -14.76 -20.22
N VAL A 112 16.59 -14.09 -19.08
CA VAL A 112 17.81 -13.94 -18.26
C VAL A 112 17.43 -14.15 -16.79
N ALA A 113 18.16 -15.01 -16.09
CA ALA A 113 17.94 -15.30 -14.67
C ALA A 113 18.93 -14.56 -13.77
N ALA A 114 18.48 -14.27 -12.55
CA ALA A 114 19.37 -14.04 -11.44
C ALA A 114 19.99 -15.37 -10.98
N THR A 115 21.22 -15.31 -10.45
CA THR A 115 21.88 -16.49 -9.87
C THR A 115 21.00 -17.11 -8.78
N ASP A 116 20.62 -18.38 -8.97
CA ASP A 116 19.67 -19.12 -8.11
C ASP A 116 18.35 -18.36 -7.84
N GLY A 117 17.91 -17.54 -8.81
CA GLY A 117 16.86 -16.55 -8.60
C GLY A 117 15.79 -16.52 -9.70
N PRO A 118 14.95 -15.46 -9.73
CA PRO A 118 13.86 -15.29 -10.67
C PRO A 118 14.38 -15.12 -12.11
N VAL A 119 13.49 -15.45 -13.05
CA VAL A 119 13.71 -15.26 -14.48
C VAL A 119 13.04 -13.98 -14.95
N PHE A 120 13.78 -13.15 -15.68
CA PHE A 120 13.31 -11.96 -16.36
C PHE A 120 13.26 -12.18 -17.87
N SER A 121 12.30 -11.54 -18.52
CA SER A 121 12.11 -11.57 -19.96
C SER A 121 12.15 -10.14 -20.51
N THR A 122 12.88 -9.93 -21.61
CA THR A 122 12.95 -8.61 -22.26
C THR A 122 11.57 -8.18 -22.78
N ALA A 123 11.12 -6.99 -22.38
CA ALA A 123 9.77 -6.51 -22.67
C ALA A 123 9.58 -6.05 -24.12
N VAL A 124 10.67 -5.57 -24.74
CA VAL A 124 10.65 -5.02 -26.10
C VAL A 124 11.89 -5.46 -26.86
N ALA A 125 11.76 -5.58 -28.18
CA ALA A 125 12.91 -5.83 -29.04
C ALA A 125 13.80 -4.59 -29.10
N ARG A 126 15.12 -4.82 -29.15
CA ARG A 126 16.14 -3.77 -29.32
C ARG A 126 17.15 -4.20 -30.37
N VAL A 127 17.83 -3.24 -30.96
CA VAL A 127 18.88 -3.50 -31.96
C VAL A 127 20.13 -2.77 -31.53
N ILE A 128 21.26 -3.47 -31.49
CA ILE A 128 22.58 -2.84 -31.44
C ILE A 128 22.96 -2.51 -32.88
N PRO A 129 23.08 -1.22 -33.24
CA PRO A 129 23.44 -0.84 -34.60
C PRO A 129 24.87 -1.30 -34.92
N MET A 130 25.17 -1.40 -36.22
CA MET A 130 26.54 -1.65 -36.68
C MET A 130 27.51 -0.62 -36.06
N GLY A 131 28.65 -1.10 -35.54
CA GLY A 131 29.64 -0.30 -34.82
C GLY A 131 29.30 -0.04 -33.34
N GLY A 132 28.08 -0.35 -32.89
CA GLY A 132 27.69 -0.30 -31.48
C GLY A 132 28.14 -1.54 -30.69
N SER A 133 28.18 -1.43 -29.37
CA SER A 133 28.56 -2.54 -28.48
C SER A 133 27.61 -2.78 -27.31
N THR A 134 26.65 -1.89 -27.06
CA THR A 134 25.75 -1.97 -25.90
C THR A 134 24.30 -1.72 -26.27
N ALA A 135 23.37 -2.36 -25.57
CA ALA A 135 21.94 -2.03 -25.60
C ALA A 135 21.32 -2.07 -24.21
N VAL A 136 20.46 -1.09 -23.94
CA VAL A 136 19.65 -1.00 -22.71
C VAL A 136 18.23 -1.47 -23.02
N ILE A 137 17.76 -2.49 -22.30
CA ILE A 137 16.51 -3.19 -22.58
C ILE A 137 15.70 -3.33 -21.28
N PRO A 138 14.45 -2.82 -21.21
CA PRO A 138 13.58 -3.09 -20.08
C PRO A 138 13.21 -4.58 -20.04
N ALA A 139 13.21 -5.17 -18.86
CA ALA A 139 12.86 -6.56 -18.62
C ALA A 139 11.85 -6.68 -17.48
N VAL A 140 11.03 -7.73 -17.55
CA VAL A 140 9.93 -7.99 -16.63
C VAL A 140 10.05 -9.44 -16.16
N ALA A 141 9.85 -9.68 -14.86
CA ALA A 141 9.85 -11.02 -14.28
C ALA A 141 8.76 -11.88 -14.93
N VAL A 142 9.11 -13.13 -15.24
CA VAL A 142 8.18 -14.08 -15.88
C VAL A 142 7.05 -14.44 -14.93
N GLU A 143 7.36 -14.67 -13.66
CA GLU A 143 6.39 -14.91 -12.60
C GLU A 143 5.99 -13.57 -11.97
N PRO A 144 4.69 -13.20 -11.95
CA PRO A 144 4.21 -12.06 -11.19
C PRO A 144 4.40 -12.25 -9.68
N GLY A 145 4.52 -11.14 -8.95
CA GLY A 145 4.68 -11.14 -7.49
C GLY A 145 5.97 -10.47 -7.00
N PRO A 146 6.13 -10.35 -5.67
CA PRO A 146 7.25 -9.64 -5.04
C PRO A 146 8.53 -10.48 -4.95
N ALA A 147 8.46 -11.79 -5.24
CA ALA A 147 9.60 -12.71 -5.13
C ALA A 147 10.80 -12.31 -6.00
N ALA A 148 10.55 -11.52 -7.05
CA ALA A 148 11.57 -11.01 -7.95
C ALA A 148 12.05 -9.59 -7.61
N ASN A 149 11.66 -9.00 -6.48
CA ASN A 149 12.14 -7.70 -6.02
C ASN A 149 13.46 -7.81 -5.24
N GLY A 150 14.19 -6.69 -5.15
CA GLY A 150 15.34 -6.53 -4.26
C GLY A 150 16.65 -7.15 -4.76
N TYR A 151 16.69 -7.65 -6.00
CA TYR A 151 17.95 -8.13 -6.58
C TYR A 151 18.80 -6.93 -6.99
N ALA A 152 20.01 -6.86 -6.44
CA ALA A 152 20.93 -5.75 -6.65
C ALA A 152 21.35 -5.63 -8.13
N PRO A 153 21.75 -4.43 -8.59
CA PRO A 153 22.43 -4.28 -9.87
C PRO A 153 23.60 -5.26 -9.99
N GLY A 154 23.74 -5.92 -11.14
CA GLY A 154 24.82 -6.89 -11.34
C GLY A 154 24.46 -8.36 -11.13
N THR A 155 23.27 -8.69 -10.62
CA THR A 155 22.93 -10.07 -10.21
C THR A 155 22.11 -10.86 -11.23
N VAL A 156 21.43 -10.20 -12.18
CA VAL A 156 20.66 -10.84 -13.26
C VAL A 156 21.58 -11.04 -14.47
N ILE A 157 22.29 -12.17 -14.51
CA ILE A 157 23.40 -12.39 -15.46
C ILE A 157 23.30 -13.68 -16.28
N GLU A 158 22.46 -14.64 -15.88
CA GLU A 158 22.43 -15.97 -16.46
C GLU A 158 21.50 -16.01 -17.67
N VAL A 159 22.08 -16.01 -18.88
CA VAL A 159 21.30 -16.02 -20.11
C VAL A 159 20.75 -17.43 -20.36
N ILE A 160 19.43 -17.58 -20.32
CA ILE A 160 18.75 -18.85 -20.57
C ILE A 160 18.60 -19.09 -22.07
N ASP A 161 18.12 -18.07 -22.79
CA ASP A 161 17.93 -18.15 -24.24
C ASP A 161 19.11 -17.45 -24.92
N PRO A 162 20.07 -18.18 -25.51
CA PRO A 162 21.25 -17.54 -26.08
C PRO A 162 20.90 -16.72 -27.32
N LEU A 163 21.43 -15.49 -27.37
CA LEU A 163 21.29 -14.60 -28.52
C LEU A 163 22.00 -15.20 -29.75
N PRO A 164 21.33 -15.34 -30.91
CA PRO A 164 21.92 -15.91 -32.12
C PRO A 164 22.77 -14.88 -32.87
N SER A 165 23.74 -14.25 -32.20
CA SER A 165 24.59 -13.19 -32.75
C SER A 165 25.94 -13.69 -33.27
N GLY A 166 26.39 -14.86 -32.82
CA GLY A 166 27.73 -15.39 -33.12
C GLY A 166 28.88 -14.62 -32.43
N LEU A 167 28.56 -13.61 -31.60
CA LEU A 167 29.51 -12.83 -30.82
C LEU A 167 29.46 -13.27 -29.36
N GLY A 168 30.57 -13.10 -28.63
CA GLY A 168 30.55 -13.14 -27.16
C GLY A 168 29.81 -11.92 -26.62
N TYR A 169 28.98 -12.11 -25.59
CA TYR A 169 28.25 -11.03 -24.95
C TYR A 169 28.00 -11.33 -23.46
N SER A 170 27.73 -10.29 -22.69
CA SER A 170 27.28 -10.37 -21.30
C SER A 170 26.00 -9.57 -21.13
N ILE A 171 25.10 -10.04 -20.27
CA ILE A 171 23.90 -9.30 -19.86
C ILE A 171 23.97 -9.09 -18.35
N THR A 172 23.55 -7.93 -17.89
CA THR A 172 23.45 -7.62 -16.46
C THR A 172 22.34 -6.61 -16.21
N ASN A 173 21.68 -6.64 -15.06
CA ASN A 173 20.76 -5.57 -14.66
C ASN A 173 21.51 -4.34 -14.17
N GLN A 174 21.14 -3.16 -14.67
CA GLN A 174 21.65 -1.86 -14.21
C GLN A 174 20.89 -1.33 -13.00
N THR A 175 19.59 -1.59 -12.93
CA THR A 175 18.74 -1.17 -11.81
C THR A 175 18.46 -2.35 -10.89
N ALA A 176 18.24 -2.08 -9.61
CA ALA A 176 17.71 -3.09 -8.71
C ALA A 176 16.34 -3.54 -9.22
N THR A 177 15.99 -4.82 -9.02
CA THR A 177 14.68 -5.31 -9.45
C THR A 177 13.60 -4.83 -8.49
N ASP A 178 12.49 -4.33 -9.02
CA ASP A 178 11.44 -3.72 -8.19
C ASP A 178 10.06 -3.71 -8.89
N GLY A 179 9.00 -3.36 -8.18
CA GLY A 179 7.64 -3.20 -8.73
C GLY A 179 6.85 -4.50 -8.86
N GLY A 180 7.39 -5.63 -8.39
CA GLY A 180 6.66 -6.87 -8.22
C GLY A 180 5.71 -6.77 -7.03
N ALA A 181 4.44 -7.10 -7.22
CA ALA A 181 3.43 -7.00 -6.17
C ALA A 181 2.48 -8.19 -6.25
N GLU A 182 1.94 -8.60 -5.11
CA GLU A 182 0.88 -9.61 -5.04
C GLU A 182 -0.41 -9.09 -5.67
N ILE A 183 -1.47 -9.91 -5.67
CA ILE A 183 -2.81 -9.38 -5.94
C ILE A 183 -3.19 -8.33 -4.88
N GLU A 184 -3.92 -7.30 -5.29
CA GLU A 184 -4.29 -6.19 -4.41
C GLU A 184 -5.12 -6.71 -3.23
N ASP A 185 -4.91 -6.12 -2.05
CA ASP A 185 -5.67 -6.45 -0.84
C ASP A 185 -7.02 -5.69 -0.77
N ASP A 186 -7.92 -6.14 0.09
CA ASP A 186 -9.26 -5.53 0.24
C ASP A 186 -9.18 -4.07 0.72
N GLU A 187 -8.16 -3.70 1.49
CA GLU A 187 -8.01 -2.35 2.04
C GLU A 187 -7.67 -1.34 0.95
N ASN A 188 -6.67 -1.65 0.13
CA ASN A 188 -6.30 -0.80 -0.99
C ASN A 188 -7.41 -0.72 -2.05
N LEU A 189 -8.09 -1.83 -2.33
CA LEU A 189 -9.24 -1.81 -3.24
C LEU A 189 -10.34 -0.89 -2.68
N ARG A 190 -10.69 -1.01 -1.40
CA ARG A 190 -11.72 -0.18 -0.75
C ARG A 190 -11.37 1.30 -0.82
N GLU A 191 -10.16 1.66 -0.45
CA GLU A 191 -9.64 3.03 -0.54
C GLU A 191 -9.77 3.59 -1.97
N ARG A 192 -9.37 2.81 -2.99
CA ARG A 192 -9.54 3.22 -4.39
C ARG A 192 -11.01 3.42 -4.75
N ILE A 193 -11.90 2.53 -4.33
CA ILE A 193 -13.36 2.66 -4.58
C ILE A 193 -13.90 3.95 -3.93
N ILE A 194 -13.47 4.27 -2.71
CA ILE A 194 -13.86 5.49 -1.98
C ILE A 194 -13.35 6.75 -2.70
N LEU A 195 -12.18 6.68 -3.34
CA LEU A 195 -11.59 7.79 -4.06
C LEU A 195 -12.17 8.02 -5.47
N VAL A 196 -12.81 7.04 -6.10
CA VAL A 196 -13.37 7.19 -7.46
C VAL A 196 -14.25 8.41 -7.64
N PRO A 197 -15.11 8.81 -6.69
CA PRO A 197 -15.91 10.02 -6.84
C PRO A 197 -15.09 11.27 -7.17
N GLU A 198 -13.86 11.37 -6.67
CA GLU A 198 -12.94 12.47 -6.99
C GLU A 198 -12.48 12.43 -8.46
N SER A 199 -12.41 11.24 -9.06
CA SER A 199 -12.06 11.06 -10.48
C SER A 199 -13.14 11.55 -11.45
N PHE A 200 -14.39 11.77 -11.00
CA PHE A 200 -15.43 12.36 -11.84
C PHE A 200 -15.27 13.88 -12.04
N SER A 201 -14.20 14.47 -11.51
CA SER A 201 -13.88 15.86 -11.76
C SER A 201 -13.40 16.06 -13.20
N ASN A 202 -14.21 16.75 -14.00
CA ASN A 202 -13.88 17.17 -15.36
C ASN A 202 -12.73 18.20 -15.43
N ALA A 203 -12.25 18.67 -14.27
CA ALA A 203 -11.34 19.81 -14.14
C ALA A 203 -10.01 19.46 -13.43
N GLY A 204 -9.68 18.18 -13.24
CA GLY A 204 -8.36 17.76 -12.70
C GLY A 204 -8.11 18.16 -11.25
N SER A 205 -8.99 17.75 -10.32
CA SER A 205 -8.76 17.99 -8.90
C SER A 205 -7.54 17.21 -8.38
N ALA A 206 -6.97 17.65 -7.25
CA ALA A 206 -5.90 16.93 -6.57
C ALA A 206 -6.28 15.45 -6.32
N GLY A 207 -7.47 15.20 -5.76
CA GLY A 207 -7.96 13.84 -5.49
C GLY A 207 -8.09 12.97 -6.74
N ALA A 208 -8.40 13.53 -7.91
CA ALA A 208 -8.42 12.79 -9.17
C ALA A 208 -7.02 12.28 -9.52
N TYR A 209 -6.01 13.16 -9.45
CA TYR A 209 -4.63 12.78 -9.73
C TYR A 209 -4.06 11.81 -8.70
N GLU A 210 -4.40 11.95 -7.42
CA GLU A 210 -4.04 11.00 -6.36
C GLU A 210 -4.62 9.61 -6.67
N PHE A 211 -5.89 9.54 -7.07
CA PHE A 211 -6.55 8.30 -7.47
C PHE A 211 -5.86 7.61 -8.66
N TRP A 212 -5.56 8.37 -9.72
CA TRP A 212 -4.90 7.83 -10.91
C TRP A 212 -3.46 7.39 -10.64
N ALA A 213 -2.77 8.09 -9.72
CA ALA A 213 -1.43 7.71 -9.28
C ALA A 213 -1.44 6.40 -8.48
N ARG A 214 -2.31 6.28 -7.48
CA ARG A 214 -2.48 5.05 -6.68
C ARG A 214 -3.00 3.87 -7.51
N SER A 215 -3.78 4.14 -8.57
CA SER A 215 -4.28 3.09 -9.48
C SER A 215 -3.24 2.58 -10.47
N ALA A 216 -2.06 3.23 -10.57
CA ALA A 216 -1.03 2.82 -11.53
C ALA A 216 -0.24 1.59 -11.09
N SER A 217 -0.09 1.37 -9.78
CA SER A 217 0.62 0.22 -9.19
C SER A 217 0.22 0.05 -7.73
N GLN A 218 0.06 -1.19 -7.27
CA GLN A 218 -0.21 -1.49 -5.86
C GLN A 218 0.96 -1.16 -4.91
N ASP A 219 2.16 -0.99 -5.47
CA ASP A 219 3.31 -0.53 -4.69
C ASP A 219 3.13 0.94 -4.26
N VAL A 220 2.32 1.73 -4.98
CA VAL A 220 2.00 3.11 -4.62
C VAL A 220 0.94 3.12 -3.53
N ILE A 221 1.38 3.28 -2.28
CA ILE A 221 0.52 3.23 -1.09
C ILE A 221 -0.15 4.58 -0.78
N ASP A 222 0.48 5.68 -1.21
CA ASP A 222 -0.05 7.03 -1.03
C ASP A 222 0.44 7.93 -2.19
N ALA A 223 -0.21 9.07 -2.40
CA ALA A 223 0.22 10.06 -3.36
C ALA A 223 -0.23 11.46 -2.93
N ALA A 224 0.62 12.46 -3.14
CA ALA A 224 0.26 13.85 -2.95
C ALA A 224 0.31 14.62 -4.26
N VAL A 225 -0.57 15.60 -4.40
CA VAL A 225 -0.63 16.46 -5.59
C VAL A 225 -0.47 17.91 -5.19
N ARG A 226 0.42 18.62 -5.88
CA ARG A 226 0.64 20.06 -5.75
C ARG A 226 0.33 20.70 -7.10
N GLY A 227 -0.65 21.60 -7.09
CA GLY A 227 -0.98 22.45 -8.23
C GLY A 227 -0.49 23.88 -7.99
N VAL A 228 -0.69 24.74 -9.00
CA VAL A 228 -0.33 26.17 -8.90
C VAL A 228 -1.09 26.85 -7.75
N SER A 229 -0.37 27.62 -6.93
CA SER A 229 -1.01 28.52 -5.96
C SER A 229 -1.58 29.74 -6.66
N LEU A 230 -2.80 30.14 -6.30
CA LEU A 230 -3.41 31.40 -6.78
C LEU A 230 -2.69 32.64 -6.24
N ASP A 231 -1.89 32.47 -5.18
CA ASP A 231 -0.97 33.47 -4.67
C ASP A 231 0.45 32.92 -4.75
N ALA A 232 1.18 33.33 -5.80
CA ALA A 232 2.56 32.92 -6.03
C ALA A 232 3.53 33.38 -4.92
N THR A 233 3.12 34.31 -4.03
CA THR A 233 3.94 34.70 -2.88
C THR A 233 3.88 33.68 -1.74
N LEU A 234 2.82 32.87 -1.68
CA LEU A 234 2.66 31.79 -0.69
C LEU A 234 3.33 30.49 -1.12
N ASP A 235 3.55 30.31 -2.42
CA ASP A 235 4.22 29.12 -2.97
C ASP A 235 5.22 29.48 -4.09
N PRO A 236 6.35 30.13 -3.76
CA PRO A 236 7.29 30.63 -4.76
C PRO A 236 8.05 29.53 -5.51
N ASP A 237 8.23 28.37 -4.86
CA ASP A 237 8.90 27.18 -5.42
C ASP A 237 7.89 26.14 -5.95
N GLY A 238 6.63 26.55 -6.08
CA GLY A 238 5.54 25.70 -6.51
C GLY A 238 5.44 25.49 -8.03
N PRO A 239 4.49 24.64 -8.46
CA PRO A 239 4.19 24.45 -9.87
C PRO A 239 3.73 25.76 -10.52
N THR A 240 4.16 25.97 -11.76
CA THR A 240 3.68 27.11 -12.58
C THR A 240 2.32 26.82 -13.21
N PRO A 241 1.57 27.83 -13.71
CA PRO A 241 0.27 27.59 -14.35
C PRO A 241 0.34 26.52 -15.45
N GLY A 242 -0.49 25.49 -15.33
CA GLY A 242 -0.51 24.33 -16.21
C GLY A 242 0.31 23.15 -15.74
N GLU A 243 1.21 23.30 -14.76
CA GLU A 243 1.94 22.19 -14.15
C GLU A 243 1.15 21.57 -12.99
N VAL A 244 1.15 20.23 -12.95
CA VAL A 244 0.61 19.45 -11.84
C VAL A 244 1.71 18.52 -11.36
N TRP A 245 2.22 18.74 -10.15
CA TRP A 245 3.26 17.90 -9.57
C TRP A 245 2.64 16.80 -8.72
N ILE A 246 3.05 15.56 -8.96
CA ILE A 246 2.50 14.37 -8.32
C ILE A 246 3.64 13.62 -7.63
N TYR A 247 3.46 13.31 -6.36
CA TYR A 247 4.45 12.71 -5.47
C TYR A 247 3.95 11.34 -5.01
N PRO A 248 4.18 10.27 -5.78
CA PRO A 248 3.81 8.92 -5.35
C PRO A 248 4.75 8.43 -4.24
N LEU A 249 4.17 7.75 -3.24
CA LEU A 249 4.88 7.08 -2.16
C LEU A 249 4.76 5.56 -2.35
N SER A 250 5.90 4.86 -2.39
CA SER A 250 5.92 3.40 -2.45
C SER A 250 5.87 2.76 -1.07
N ARG A 251 5.58 1.45 -1.00
CA ARG A 251 5.64 0.69 0.26
C ARG A 251 7.03 0.68 0.89
N SER A 252 8.08 0.73 0.07
CA SER A 252 9.47 0.83 0.50
C SER A 252 9.91 2.27 0.81
N GLY A 253 9.11 3.27 0.43
CA GLY A 253 9.38 4.68 0.60
C GLY A 253 9.39 5.44 -0.72
N LEU A 254 10.58 5.74 -1.24
CA LEU A 254 10.69 6.42 -2.53
C LEU A 254 10.40 5.46 -3.70
N PRO A 255 9.59 5.88 -4.69
CA PRO A 255 9.26 5.06 -5.84
C PRO A 255 10.45 4.92 -6.81
N SER A 256 10.62 3.74 -7.38
CA SER A 256 11.58 3.50 -8.46
C SER A 256 11.19 4.23 -9.76
N GLU A 257 12.13 4.38 -10.69
CA GLU A 257 11.86 5.01 -11.99
C GLU A 257 10.79 4.25 -12.78
N GLU A 258 10.78 2.92 -12.63
CA GLU A 258 9.80 2.04 -13.24
C GLU A 258 8.38 2.30 -12.71
N VAL A 259 8.22 2.46 -11.39
CA VAL A 259 6.94 2.83 -10.76
C VAL A 259 6.53 4.24 -11.18
N LYS A 260 7.45 5.20 -11.20
CA LYS A 260 7.16 6.56 -11.68
C LYS A 260 6.73 6.60 -13.14
N ALA A 261 7.29 5.75 -13.99
CA ALA A 261 6.87 5.63 -15.39
C ALA A 261 5.44 5.07 -15.52
N LEU A 262 5.04 4.11 -14.69
CA LEU A 262 3.66 3.60 -14.63
C LEU A 262 2.70 4.71 -14.18
N VAL A 263 3.04 5.43 -13.12
CA VAL A 263 2.26 6.57 -12.63
C VAL A 263 2.13 7.63 -13.71
N ALA A 264 3.23 8.03 -14.35
CA ALA A 264 3.23 9.02 -15.43
C ALA A 264 2.31 8.61 -16.59
N ALA A 265 2.33 7.34 -16.99
CA ALA A 265 1.47 6.82 -18.05
C ALA A 265 -0.02 6.82 -17.65
N SER A 266 -0.33 6.49 -16.39
CA SER A 266 -1.70 6.49 -15.86
C SER A 266 -2.29 7.90 -15.84
N VAL A 267 -1.60 8.85 -15.20
CA VAL A 267 -2.09 10.22 -14.99
C VAL A 267 -2.09 11.06 -16.27
N SER A 268 -1.32 10.67 -17.28
CA SER A 268 -1.22 11.39 -18.56
C SER A 268 -2.08 10.78 -19.68
N ALA A 269 -2.87 9.75 -19.38
CA ALA A 269 -3.73 9.12 -20.38
C ALA A 269 -4.76 10.11 -20.94
N GLU A 270 -5.10 9.98 -22.23
CA GLU A 270 -5.96 10.93 -22.97
C GLU A 270 -7.36 11.10 -22.36
N ARG A 271 -7.88 10.06 -21.68
CA ARG A 271 -9.18 10.10 -20.99
C ARG A 271 -9.08 10.50 -19.51
N VAL A 272 -7.87 10.76 -19.03
CA VAL A 272 -7.58 11.02 -17.61
C VAL A 272 -7.18 12.47 -17.41
N ARG A 273 -6.19 12.98 -18.17
CA ARG A 273 -5.68 14.34 -17.96
C ARG A 273 -6.62 15.38 -18.58
N PRO A 274 -6.92 16.49 -17.89
CA PRO A 274 -7.43 17.68 -18.54
C PRO A 274 -6.45 18.19 -19.62
N LEU A 275 -7.00 18.87 -20.63
CA LEU A 275 -6.24 19.30 -21.80
C LEU A 275 -5.10 20.30 -21.47
N THR A 276 -5.29 21.12 -20.44
CA THR A 276 -4.35 22.15 -20.02
C THR A 276 -3.27 21.67 -19.06
N ASP A 277 -3.40 20.44 -18.56
CA ASP A 277 -2.59 19.97 -17.45
C ASP A 277 -1.37 19.22 -17.97
N TRP A 278 -0.23 19.61 -17.42
CA TRP A 278 1.07 18.99 -17.61
C TRP A 278 1.50 18.31 -16.31
N ALA A 279 1.12 17.04 -16.19
CA ALA A 279 1.46 16.21 -15.03
C ALA A 279 2.96 15.86 -15.03
N GLN A 280 3.61 16.06 -13.88
CA GLN A 280 5.01 15.71 -13.64
C GLN A 280 5.13 14.86 -12.39
N ILE A 281 5.80 13.72 -12.50
CA ILE A 281 6.05 12.84 -11.36
C ILE A 281 7.34 13.28 -10.67
N LYS A 282 7.26 13.58 -9.38
CA LYS A 282 8.37 13.99 -8.51
C LYS A 282 8.56 12.96 -7.40
N ASN A 283 9.73 12.93 -6.78
CA ASN A 283 9.93 12.14 -5.57
C ASN A 283 9.36 12.90 -4.38
N PRO A 284 8.66 12.23 -3.44
CA PRO A 284 8.38 12.80 -2.13
C PRO A 284 9.67 13.28 -1.46
N GLU A 285 9.59 14.37 -0.71
CA GLU A 285 10.73 14.90 0.03
C GLU A 285 10.94 14.09 1.31
N ARG A 286 12.08 13.43 1.42
CA ARG A 286 12.40 12.54 2.53
C ARG A 286 12.87 13.36 3.74
N ILE A 287 12.14 13.28 4.85
CA ILE A 287 12.46 13.92 6.13
C ILE A 287 12.95 12.86 7.13
N PRO A 288 14.27 12.68 7.29
CA PRO A 288 14.82 11.72 8.24
C PRO A 288 14.74 12.24 9.68
N PHE A 289 14.34 11.39 10.62
CA PHE A 289 14.32 11.71 12.05
C PHE A 289 14.63 10.49 12.92
N GLY A 290 15.08 10.71 14.15
CA GLY A 290 15.30 9.65 15.15
C GLY A 290 14.41 9.84 16.36
N ILE A 291 13.94 8.74 16.94
CA ILE A 291 13.19 8.75 18.20
C ILE A 291 14.12 8.32 19.32
N GLU A 292 14.29 9.18 20.32
CA GLU A 292 15.05 8.86 21.53
C GLU A 292 14.22 9.23 22.75
N VAL A 293 13.98 8.26 23.63
CA VAL A 293 13.22 8.43 24.86
C VAL A 293 13.98 7.89 26.06
N ALA A 294 13.86 8.55 27.20
CA ALA A 294 14.31 8.09 28.50
C ALA A 294 13.10 7.69 29.34
N ILE A 295 13.02 6.43 29.76
CA ILE A 295 11.88 5.91 30.52
C ILE A 295 12.26 5.66 31.98
N VAL A 296 11.33 5.98 32.88
CA VAL A 296 11.39 5.59 34.30
C VAL A 296 10.52 4.37 34.49
N LEU A 297 11.08 3.34 35.09
CA LEU A 297 10.41 2.05 35.27
C LEU A 297 9.67 1.96 36.60
N ALA A 298 8.58 1.21 36.62
CA ALA A 298 7.87 0.86 37.84
C ALA A 298 8.75 -0.04 38.72
N THR A 299 8.59 0.07 40.05
CA THR A 299 9.34 -0.75 40.99
C THR A 299 9.06 -2.24 40.74
N GLY A 300 10.12 -3.02 40.49
CA GLY A 300 10.02 -4.46 40.21
C GLY A 300 9.74 -4.81 38.74
N ALA A 301 9.69 -3.83 37.83
CA ALA A 301 9.62 -4.10 36.40
C ALA A 301 10.96 -4.63 35.85
N ASP A 302 10.88 -5.55 34.89
CA ASP A 302 12.06 -6.06 34.18
C ASP A 302 12.48 -5.08 33.08
N ALA A 303 13.62 -4.41 33.27
CA ALA A 303 14.06 -3.33 32.38
C ALA A 303 14.20 -3.75 30.90
N PRO A 304 14.85 -4.88 30.57
CA PRO A 304 14.96 -5.32 29.17
C PRO A 304 13.60 -5.58 28.52
N THR A 305 12.67 -6.22 29.25
CA THR A 305 11.32 -6.50 28.72
C THR A 305 10.54 -5.21 28.45
N VAL A 306 10.57 -4.24 29.39
CA VAL A 306 9.85 -2.97 29.21
C VAL A 306 10.48 -2.13 28.10
N GLN A 307 11.82 -2.04 28.04
CA GLN A 307 12.52 -1.32 26.98
C GLN A 307 12.21 -1.88 25.60
N GLY A 308 12.24 -3.21 25.43
CA GLY A 308 11.87 -3.84 24.16
C GLY A 308 10.39 -3.63 23.80
N GLY A 309 9.50 -3.56 24.79
CA GLY A 309 8.10 -3.20 24.59
C GLY A 309 7.93 -1.77 24.06
N VAL A 310 8.64 -0.80 24.67
CA VAL A 310 8.64 0.61 24.23
C VAL A 310 9.25 0.74 22.84
N GLU A 311 10.38 0.08 22.57
CA GLU A 311 11.01 0.10 21.24
C GLU A 311 10.06 -0.42 20.16
N SER A 312 9.35 -1.51 20.43
CA SER A 312 8.35 -2.08 19.52
C SER A 312 7.18 -1.13 19.27
N ALA A 313 6.63 -0.51 20.33
CA ALA A 313 5.52 0.44 20.20
C ALA A 313 5.91 1.68 19.37
N LEU A 314 7.10 2.22 19.62
CA LEU A 314 7.62 3.38 18.87
C LEU A 314 7.99 3.02 17.43
N THR A 315 8.49 1.81 17.19
CA THR A 315 8.74 1.31 15.83
C THR A 315 7.43 1.14 15.04
N ALA A 316 6.36 0.66 15.69
CA ALA A 316 5.04 0.55 15.07
C ALA A 316 4.48 1.94 14.71
N LEU A 317 4.54 2.90 15.65
CA LEU A 317 4.12 4.28 15.41
C LEU A 317 4.93 4.93 14.27
N ALA A 318 6.25 4.69 14.22
CA ALA A 318 7.09 5.14 13.13
C ALA A 318 6.70 4.52 11.77
N ALA A 319 6.31 3.25 11.76
CA ALA A 319 5.81 2.58 10.55
C ALA A 319 4.46 3.17 10.07
N GLU A 320 3.58 3.57 10.99
CA GLU A 320 2.34 4.29 10.64
C GLU A 320 2.65 5.62 9.96
N TRP A 321 3.56 6.43 10.53
CA TRP A 321 3.96 7.69 9.88
C TRP A 321 4.65 7.48 8.53
N ARG A 322 5.42 6.39 8.38
CA ARG A 322 6.06 6.04 7.11
C ARG A 322 5.04 5.67 6.02
N SER A 323 3.85 5.22 6.40
CA SER A 323 2.85 4.70 5.46
C SER A 323 2.07 5.77 4.69
N ARG A 324 2.24 7.05 5.02
CA ARG A 324 1.52 8.18 4.42
C ARG A 324 2.41 9.42 4.30
N LEU A 325 2.08 10.30 3.38
CA LEU A 325 2.71 11.62 3.23
C LEU A 325 2.07 12.65 4.18
N GLY A 326 2.78 13.75 4.44
CA GLY A 326 2.27 14.89 5.23
C GLY A 326 1.90 14.56 6.68
N GLN A 327 2.57 13.56 7.25
CA GLN A 327 2.32 13.13 8.63
C GLN A 327 2.85 14.15 9.64
N ARG A 328 2.29 14.11 10.86
CA ARG A 328 2.76 14.95 11.97
C ARG A 328 3.41 14.05 13.00
N VAL A 329 4.73 14.18 13.14
CA VAL A 329 5.51 13.49 14.18
C VAL A 329 5.47 14.37 15.41
N THR A 330 4.63 14.02 16.39
CA THR A 330 4.43 14.85 17.59
C THR A 330 5.03 14.22 18.83
N ALA A 331 5.60 15.06 19.70
CA ALA A 331 6.12 14.65 20.99
C ALA A 331 5.05 13.95 21.84
N SER A 332 3.81 14.43 21.79
CA SER A 332 2.67 13.83 22.50
C SER A 332 2.39 12.39 22.09
N GLN A 333 2.43 12.09 20.78
CA GLN A 333 2.17 10.72 20.31
C GLN A 333 3.29 9.75 20.75
N ILE A 334 4.55 10.20 20.69
CA ILE A 334 5.71 9.42 21.15
C ILE A 334 5.60 9.14 22.65
N ILE A 335 5.33 10.17 23.45
CA ILE A 335 5.20 10.06 24.90
C ILE A 335 4.05 9.11 25.25
N CYS A 336 2.87 9.27 24.64
CA CYS A 336 1.74 8.38 24.89
C CYS A 336 2.05 6.93 24.51
N ALA A 337 2.58 6.68 23.32
CA ALA A 337 2.89 5.32 22.86
C ALA A 337 3.91 4.62 23.77
N ALA A 338 4.92 5.34 24.28
CA ALA A 338 5.87 4.80 25.23
C ALA A 338 5.27 4.62 26.64
N GLN A 339 4.42 5.54 27.09
CA GLN A 339 3.78 5.51 28.40
C GLN A 339 2.72 4.39 28.53
N ASP A 340 2.07 4.02 27.43
CA ASP A 340 1.06 2.96 27.39
C ASP A 340 1.65 1.54 27.59
N VAL A 341 2.99 1.40 27.51
CA VAL A 341 3.66 0.13 27.76
C VAL A 341 3.63 -0.20 29.26
N PRO A 342 3.08 -1.36 29.66
CA PRO A 342 3.04 -1.76 31.06
C PRO A 342 4.44 -1.78 31.71
N GLY A 343 4.56 -1.11 32.86
CA GLY A 343 5.84 -1.00 33.58
C GLY A 343 6.57 0.32 33.36
N VAL A 344 6.08 1.20 32.48
CA VAL A 344 6.56 2.59 32.35
C VAL A 344 5.81 3.51 33.33
N VAL A 345 6.55 4.35 34.07
CA VAL A 345 6.00 5.33 35.02
C VAL A 345 6.01 6.73 34.43
N SER A 346 7.08 7.11 33.74
CA SER A 346 7.18 8.38 33.04
C SER A 346 8.13 8.29 31.86
N VAL A 347 7.88 9.08 30.83
CA VAL A 347 8.70 9.17 29.63
C VAL A 347 9.25 10.59 29.48
N GLY A 348 10.56 10.72 29.33
CA GLY A 348 11.23 11.93 28.89
C GLY A 348 11.61 11.81 27.41
N LEU A 349 11.11 12.70 26.56
CA LEU A 349 11.49 12.74 25.15
C LEU A 349 12.82 13.48 24.98
N VAL A 350 13.78 12.84 24.31
CA VAL A 350 15.09 13.44 23.97
C VAL A 350 15.10 13.87 22.51
N SER A 351 14.57 13.05 21.60
CA SER A 351 14.44 13.36 20.17
C SER A 351 13.12 12.80 19.61
N PRO A 352 12.43 13.51 18.71
CA PRO A 352 12.77 14.84 18.17
C PRO A 352 12.57 15.97 19.19
N ALA A 353 13.39 17.03 19.09
CA ALA A 353 13.37 18.16 20.02
C ALA A 353 12.11 19.05 19.91
N SER A 354 11.40 18.94 18.79
CA SER A 354 10.13 19.62 18.52
C SER A 354 9.28 18.75 17.59
N ASP A 355 7.99 19.03 17.56
CA ASP A 355 7.09 18.39 16.60
C ASP A 355 7.55 18.67 15.16
N LEU A 356 7.52 17.64 14.32
CA LEU A 356 7.73 17.76 12.89
C LEU A 356 6.35 17.78 12.22
N VAL A 357 6.04 18.91 11.57
CA VAL A 357 4.81 19.08 10.79
C VAL A 357 5.23 19.04 9.34
N LEU A 358 5.01 17.90 8.68
CA LEU A 358 5.45 17.70 7.31
C LEU A 358 4.45 18.31 6.33
N ASP A 359 4.97 18.87 5.25
CA ASP A 359 4.18 19.26 4.09
C ASP A 359 3.55 18.04 3.41
N ARG A 360 2.48 18.27 2.65
CA ARG A 360 1.69 17.17 2.05
C ARG A 360 2.49 16.25 1.13
N TRP A 361 3.61 16.70 0.59
CA TRP A 361 4.51 15.93 -0.29
C TRP A 361 5.77 15.43 0.42
N GLU A 362 5.92 15.71 1.71
CA GLU A 362 7.02 15.24 2.54
C GLU A 362 6.70 13.89 3.18
N TRP A 363 7.74 13.08 3.37
CA TRP A 363 7.66 11.72 3.86
C TRP A 363 8.52 11.51 5.10
N ALA A 364 7.90 11.06 6.18
CA ALA A 364 8.55 10.81 7.46
C ALA A 364 9.35 9.50 7.42
N ASP A 365 10.67 9.58 7.58
CA ASP A 365 11.55 8.41 7.60
C ASP A 365 12.30 8.28 8.94
N CYS A 366 11.80 7.41 9.82
CA CYS A 366 12.44 7.13 11.09
C CYS A 366 13.73 6.34 10.88
N THR A 367 14.87 6.93 11.21
CA THR A 367 16.20 6.32 11.04
C THR A 367 16.58 5.38 12.18
N GLY A 368 15.84 5.41 13.29
CA GLY A 368 16.10 4.56 14.45
C GLY A 368 15.32 4.97 15.69
N VAL A 369 15.14 4.01 16.60
CA VAL A 369 14.52 4.17 17.92
C VAL A 369 15.54 3.82 18.99
N VAL A 370 15.69 4.69 19.98
CA VAL A 370 16.58 4.48 21.13
C VAL A 370 15.79 4.66 22.41
N VAL A 371 15.84 3.65 23.29
CA VAL A 371 15.15 3.65 24.59
C VAL A 371 16.17 3.57 25.72
N GLY A 372 16.40 4.68 26.40
CA GLY A 372 17.24 4.76 27.60
C GLY A 372 16.45 4.46 28.87
N ALA A 373 17.06 3.77 29.83
CA ALA A 373 16.53 3.69 31.21
C ALA A 373 17.08 4.87 32.02
N GLY A 374 16.18 5.63 32.66
CA GLY A 374 16.49 6.73 33.57
C GLY A 374 16.56 6.30 35.03
#